data_AF-A0A9X1HCX3-F1
#
_entry.id   AF-A0A9X1HCX3-F1
#
_cell.length_a   1.000
_cell.length_b   1.000
_cell.length_c   1.000
_cell.angle_alpha   90.00
_cell.angle_beta   90.00
_cell.angle_gamma   90.00
#
_symmetry.space_group_name_H-M   'P 1'
#
loop_
_entity.id
_entity.type
_entity.pdbx_description
1 polymer ?
#
loop_
_entity_poly.entity_id
_entity_poly.type
_entity_poly.pdbx_seq_one_letter_code
_entity_poly.pdbx_strand_id
1 'polypeptide(L)'
;MKINSVLKYLFLFLTVHAFAQNPSFKIKYSEQLAVFVFLENLSDYYPDNVFKTEFQKSKYNVEKYKSLISKFDQLSISYSFRFEDFPYGSKKTMQTQDMLKKNLIETDHLNDFKLRSVGMISNKTLSDLGECISEFTPIYNELIYNPNKEQFEKQLNEIIKYSHEHHIEDYFKTGLIFYDSSWDNSIPFEAAFYPLPNSKGFTASAFCNNFVSAIQTDLKSHKDLFSVMMHETYHIVYDEQSLEVKKAIDTYFKENKSKCSNYAYQLMNEVLATVLGNGYVYEKLDGKIDEGEWYNNKYINLMAKKIYPLTKEYIEKNKPIDKNFIDQYIQLYETNFPDWINELNNIMTYRYVITENGKDFNTINKVFRYRSRTEYEDQITESSIEKIQNTPLTKVVIISKESKEKIKLLKERFKELKNWKTNPDKEFAEKIFLDDKSQLIIINQKESDLETLIKLVK
;
A
#
# COMPACT_ATOMS: atom_id res chain seq x y z
N MET A 1 53.52 -6.93 -31.87
CA MET A 1 53.31 -6.43 -30.49
C MET A 1 52.37 -7.40 -29.78
N LYS A 2 52.89 -8.32 -28.95
CA LYS A 2 52.06 -9.30 -28.22
C LYS A 2 51.43 -8.59 -27.03
N ILE A 3 50.17 -8.18 -27.17
CA ILE A 3 49.39 -7.68 -26.02
C ILE A 3 49.21 -8.86 -25.07
N ASN A 4 49.83 -8.74 -23.90
CA ASN A 4 49.90 -9.75 -22.87
C ASN A 4 48.48 -10.16 -22.46
N SER A 5 48.15 -11.46 -22.54
CA SER A 5 46.83 -12.01 -22.20
C SER A 5 46.38 -11.63 -20.79
N VAL A 6 47.33 -11.41 -19.88
CA VAL A 6 47.11 -10.91 -18.51
C VAL A 6 46.44 -9.53 -18.48
N LEU A 7 46.77 -8.62 -19.40
CA LEU A 7 46.18 -7.27 -19.44
C LEU A 7 44.70 -7.29 -19.86
N LYS A 8 44.30 -8.25 -20.70
CA LYS A 8 42.89 -8.43 -21.11
C LYS A 8 42.02 -8.92 -19.97
N TYR A 9 42.53 -9.83 -19.12
CA TYR A 9 41.79 -10.30 -17.94
C TYR A 9 41.72 -9.23 -16.83
N LEU A 10 42.77 -8.42 -16.67
CA LEU A 10 42.76 -7.31 -15.71
C LEU A 10 41.71 -6.24 -16.09
N PHE A 11 41.59 -5.91 -17.38
CA PHE A 11 40.56 -4.99 -17.87
C PHE A 11 39.15 -5.56 -17.74
N LEU A 12 38.96 -6.88 -17.95
CA LEU A 12 37.67 -7.54 -17.70
C LEU A 12 37.25 -7.43 -16.23
N PHE A 13 38.17 -7.67 -15.29
CA PHE A 13 37.90 -7.57 -13.84
C PHE A 13 37.62 -6.12 -13.38
N LEU A 14 38.28 -5.12 -13.97
CA LEU A 14 38.04 -3.70 -13.69
C LEU A 14 36.69 -3.22 -14.23
N THR A 15 36.19 -3.78 -15.33
CA THR A 15 34.85 -3.42 -15.84
C THR A 15 33.69 -4.02 -15.03
N VAL A 16 33.89 -5.13 -14.30
CA VAL A 16 32.82 -5.69 -13.44
C VAL A 16 32.67 -4.92 -12.12
N HIS A 17 33.71 -4.22 -11.66
CA HIS A 17 33.67 -3.45 -10.40
C HIS A 17 33.19 -2.01 -10.56
N ALA A 18 32.93 -1.54 -11.79
CA ALA A 18 32.69 -0.12 -12.07
C ALA A 18 31.22 0.35 -11.98
N PHE A 19 30.25 -0.51 -11.66
CA PHE A 19 28.82 -0.13 -11.64
C PHE A 19 28.00 -0.61 -10.44
N ALA A 20 28.61 -1.12 -9.37
CA ALA A 20 27.90 -1.34 -8.12
C ALA A 20 27.91 -0.05 -7.28
N GLN A 21 27.22 1.00 -7.74
CA GLN A 21 26.89 2.11 -6.85
C GLN A 21 25.87 1.57 -5.84
N ASN A 22 26.13 1.74 -4.55
CA ASN A 22 25.14 1.43 -3.52
C ASN A 22 23.96 2.40 -3.67
N PRO A 23 22.71 1.93 -3.55
CA PRO A 23 21.56 2.82 -3.55
C PRO A 23 21.70 3.83 -2.42
N SER A 24 21.55 5.11 -2.74
CA SER A 24 21.65 6.20 -1.77
C SER A 24 20.39 6.25 -0.91
N PHE A 25 20.55 6.33 0.41
CA PHE A 25 19.48 6.59 1.36
C PHE A 25 19.64 7.99 1.95
N LYS A 26 18.63 8.86 1.81
CA LYS A 26 18.68 10.24 2.31
C LYS A 26 17.58 10.49 3.32
N ILE A 27 17.91 11.15 4.42
CA ILE A 27 16.95 11.56 5.45
C ILE A 27 16.95 13.08 5.53
N LYS A 28 15.78 13.72 5.49
CA LYS A 28 15.65 15.18 5.57
C LYS A 28 14.32 15.64 6.16
N TYR A 29 14.26 16.93 6.48
CA TYR A 29 13.01 17.67 6.61
C TYR A 29 12.61 18.25 5.25
N SER A 30 11.32 18.20 4.90
CA SER A 30 10.77 18.89 3.73
C SER A 30 9.63 19.81 4.18
N GLU A 31 9.89 21.12 4.22
CA GLU A 31 8.91 22.14 4.61
C GLU A 31 7.73 22.16 3.62
N GLN A 32 8.01 22.14 2.32
CA GLN A 32 6.96 22.23 1.31
C GLN A 32 5.97 21.06 1.40
N LEU A 33 6.47 19.85 1.62
CA LEU A 33 5.64 18.68 1.90
C LEU A 33 4.89 18.84 3.22
N ALA A 34 5.56 19.28 4.28
CA ALA A 34 4.94 19.44 5.60
C ALA A 34 3.76 20.43 5.56
N VAL A 35 3.90 21.53 4.82
CA VAL A 35 2.82 22.52 4.60
C VAL A 35 1.69 21.93 3.76
N PHE A 36 2.00 21.15 2.73
CA PHE A 36 0.99 20.44 1.95
C PHE A 36 0.18 19.47 2.82
N VAL A 37 0.85 18.67 3.65
CA VAL A 37 0.18 17.72 4.57
C VAL A 37 -0.59 18.47 5.66
N PHE A 38 -0.07 19.60 6.15
CA PHE A 38 -0.80 20.48 7.06
C PHE A 38 -2.13 20.90 6.44
N LEU A 39 -2.11 21.41 5.20
CA LEU A 39 -3.32 21.76 4.44
C LEU A 39 -4.30 20.58 4.29
N GLU A 40 -3.83 19.39 3.90
CA GLU A 40 -4.66 18.18 3.81
C GLU A 40 -5.40 17.89 5.13
N ASN A 41 -4.72 18.07 6.27
CA ASN A 41 -5.27 17.81 7.59
C ASN A 41 -6.20 18.91 8.11
N LEU A 42 -6.19 20.10 7.51
CA LEU A 42 -7.14 21.17 7.83
C LEU A 42 -8.49 20.99 7.13
N SER A 43 -8.54 20.18 6.06
CA SER A 43 -9.77 19.88 5.31
C SER A 43 -10.90 19.37 6.21
N ASP A 44 -12.13 19.76 5.92
CA ASP A 44 -13.33 19.24 6.60
C ASP A 44 -13.55 17.74 6.35
N TYR A 45 -12.96 17.19 5.28
CA TYR A 45 -13.00 15.76 4.98
C TYR A 45 -12.04 14.93 5.83
N TYR A 46 -11.07 15.58 6.50
CA TYR A 46 -10.13 14.90 7.40
C TYR A 46 -10.67 14.86 8.85
N PRO A 47 -10.50 13.75 9.58
CA PRO A 47 -10.87 13.70 11.00
C PRO A 47 -10.15 14.76 11.84
N ASP A 48 -10.71 15.08 13.01
CA ASP A 48 -10.06 15.97 13.97
C ASP A 48 -8.66 15.48 14.33
N ASN A 49 -7.71 16.39 14.32
CA ASN A 49 -6.29 16.12 14.52
C ASN A 49 -5.60 17.33 15.15
N VAL A 50 -4.32 17.18 15.51
CA VAL A 50 -3.55 18.24 16.19
C VAL A 50 -3.42 19.47 15.31
N PHE A 51 -3.15 19.33 14.02
CA PHE A 51 -3.00 20.47 13.10
C PHE A 51 -4.28 21.30 13.00
N LYS A 52 -5.44 20.64 12.85
CA LYS A 52 -6.75 21.29 12.84
C LYS A 52 -7.03 22.01 14.16
N THR A 53 -6.69 21.38 15.28
CA THR A 53 -6.87 21.96 16.62
C THR A 53 -6.04 23.23 16.81
N GLU A 54 -4.76 23.21 16.44
CA GLU A 54 -3.87 24.38 16.55
C GLU A 54 -4.30 25.52 15.63
N PHE A 55 -4.70 25.20 14.38
CA PHE A 55 -5.21 26.20 13.45
C PHE A 55 -6.49 26.88 13.98
N GLN A 56 -7.46 26.10 14.47
CA GLN A 56 -8.74 26.62 14.97
C GLN A 56 -8.60 27.55 16.18
N LYS A 57 -7.61 27.33 17.04
CA LYS A 57 -7.31 28.18 18.21
C LYS A 57 -6.51 29.44 17.85
N SER A 58 -5.92 29.48 16.67
CA SER A 58 -5.01 30.55 16.26
C SER A 58 -5.74 31.80 15.75
N LYS A 59 -4.98 32.90 15.62
CA LYS A 59 -5.42 34.13 14.94
C LYS A 59 -5.73 33.94 13.44
N TYR A 60 -5.34 32.80 12.85
CA TYR A 60 -5.52 32.48 11.45
C TYR A 60 -6.86 31.80 11.15
N ASN A 61 -7.66 31.45 12.17
CA ASN A 61 -9.01 30.91 12.01
C ASN A 61 -10.02 31.99 11.58
N VAL A 62 -9.74 32.66 10.46
CA VAL A 62 -10.53 33.76 9.88
C VAL A 62 -10.97 33.39 8.46
N GLU A 63 -11.97 34.11 7.95
CA GLU A 63 -12.63 33.78 6.68
C GLU A 63 -11.66 33.66 5.50
N LYS A 64 -10.62 34.52 5.44
CA LYS A 64 -9.56 34.46 4.41
C LYS A 64 -8.98 33.05 4.29
N TYR A 65 -8.54 32.45 5.39
CA TYR A 65 -7.83 31.17 5.36
C TYR A 65 -8.79 29.98 5.30
N LYS A 66 -9.99 30.10 5.85
CA LYS A 66 -11.07 29.11 5.63
C LYS A 66 -11.41 28.98 4.14
N SER A 67 -11.58 30.11 3.46
CA SER A 67 -11.82 30.14 2.02
C SER A 67 -10.67 29.52 1.22
N LEU A 68 -9.42 29.71 1.63
CA LEU A 68 -8.25 29.06 0.98
C LEU A 68 -8.21 27.54 1.22
N ILE A 69 -8.59 27.05 2.40
CA ILE A 69 -8.73 25.61 2.68
C ILE A 69 -9.82 25.02 1.79
N SER A 70 -10.98 25.67 1.70
CA SER A 70 -12.05 25.22 0.79
C SER A 70 -11.62 25.25 -0.68
N LYS A 71 -10.81 26.23 -1.11
CA LYS A 71 -10.23 26.26 -2.46
C LYS A 71 -9.27 25.09 -2.68
N PHE A 72 -8.42 24.78 -1.69
CA PHE A 72 -7.50 23.64 -1.73
C PHE A 72 -8.27 22.31 -1.86
N ASP A 73 -9.34 22.12 -1.10
CA ASP A 73 -10.18 20.91 -1.12
C ASP A 73 -10.86 20.66 -2.48
N GLN A 74 -11.03 21.71 -3.29
CA GLN A 74 -11.62 21.62 -4.63
C GLN A 74 -10.58 21.36 -5.74
N LEU A 75 -9.28 21.33 -5.42
CA LEU A 75 -8.24 21.10 -6.41
C LEU A 75 -8.25 19.65 -6.91
N SER A 76 -8.44 19.48 -8.21
CA SER A 76 -8.32 18.17 -8.87
C SER A 76 -6.85 17.80 -9.05
N ILE A 77 -6.25 17.20 -8.01
CA ILE A 77 -4.83 16.79 -7.99
C ILE A 77 -4.60 15.28 -8.06
N SER A 78 -5.69 14.50 -8.03
CA SER A 78 -5.64 13.03 -7.91
C SER A 78 -6.21 12.37 -9.16
N TYR A 79 -5.40 12.31 -10.21
CA TYR A 79 -5.60 11.44 -11.36
C TYR A 79 -4.82 10.15 -11.13
N SER A 80 -5.29 9.05 -11.72
CA SER A 80 -4.62 7.76 -11.57
C SER A 80 -4.55 7.02 -12.90
N PHE A 81 -3.48 6.25 -13.08
CA PHE A 81 -3.32 5.36 -14.22
C PHE A 81 -2.75 4.01 -13.76
N ARG A 82 -3.18 2.95 -14.45
CA ARG A 82 -2.78 1.57 -14.19
C ARG A 82 -1.73 1.13 -15.20
N PHE A 83 -0.89 0.19 -14.79
CA PHE A 83 0.08 -0.47 -15.66
C PHE A 83 -0.54 -1.76 -16.20
N GLU A 84 -1.30 -1.66 -17.30
CA GLU A 84 -2.16 -2.75 -17.80
C GLU A 84 -1.40 -4.01 -18.26
N ASP A 85 -0.10 -3.89 -18.56
CA ASP A 85 0.73 -5.05 -18.93
C ASP A 85 1.04 -5.97 -17.74
N PHE A 86 0.95 -5.45 -16.51
CA PHE A 86 1.24 -6.20 -15.30
C PHE A 86 0.05 -7.07 -14.89
N PRO A 87 0.29 -8.27 -14.32
CA PRO A 87 -0.79 -9.08 -13.76
C PRO A 87 -1.66 -8.29 -12.78
N TYR A 88 -2.96 -8.60 -12.75
CA TYR A 88 -3.93 -7.85 -11.96
C TYR A 88 -3.47 -7.70 -10.50
N GLY A 89 -3.34 -6.45 -10.07
CA GLY A 89 -3.00 -6.10 -8.70
C GLY A 89 -1.57 -6.40 -8.26
N SER A 90 -0.70 -6.82 -9.18
CA SER A 90 0.71 -7.08 -8.89
C SER A 90 1.59 -5.82 -8.83
N LYS A 91 1.13 -4.70 -9.43
CA LYS A 91 1.76 -3.37 -9.36
C LYS A 91 0.73 -2.32 -8.93
N LYS A 92 1.11 -1.43 -8.01
CA LYS A 92 0.26 -0.32 -7.56
C LYS A 92 -0.03 0.69 -8.69
N THR A 93 -1.26 1.20 -8.71
CA THR A 93 -1.69 2.30 -9.57
C THR A 93 -0.91 3.57 -9.22
N MET A 94 -0.38 4.26 -10.23
CA MET A 94 0.28 5.55 -10.00
C MET A 94 -0.76 6.66 -9.83
N GLN A 95 -0.52 7.58 -8.90
CA GLN A 95 -1.36 8.75 -8.69
C GLN A 95 -0.57 10.04 -8.89
N THR A 96 -1.18 11.04 -9.54
CA THR A 96 -0.52 12.34 -9.73
C THR A 96 -0.21 13.04 -8.42
N GLN A 97 -1.02 12.82 -7.37
CA GLN A 97 -0.78 13.35 -6.03
C GLN A 97 0.53 12.80 -5.41
N ASP A 98 0.83 11.51 -5.60
CA ASP A 98 2.09 10.91 -5.14
C ASP A 98 3.29 11.55 -5.87
N MET A 99 3.16 11.80 -7.17
CA MET A 99 4.20 12.49 -7.95
C MET A 99 4.39 13.96 -7.54
N LEU A 100 3.30 14.67 -7.22
CA LEU A 100 3.36 16.03 -6.68
C LEU A 100 4.05 16.04 -5.31
N LYS A 101 3.70 15.11 -4.41
CA LYS A 101 4.38 14.95 -3.11
C LYS A 101 5.87 14.65 -3.26
N LYS A 102 6.24 13.75 -4.17
CA LYS A 102 7.65 13.49 -4.52
C LYS A 102 8.36 14.78 -4.95
N ASN A 103 7.74 15.56 -5.84
CA ASN A 103 8.34 16.81 -6.30
C ASN A 103 8.47 17.85 -5.17
N LEU A 104 7.54 17.93 -4.21
CA LEU A 104 7.65 18.78 -3.03
C LEU A 104 8.79 18.35 -2.09
N ILE A 105 9.13 17.05 -2.07
CA ILE A 105 10.29 16.54 -1.33
C ILE A 105 11.58 16.94 -2.04
N GLU A 106 11.64 16.80 -3.36
CA GLU A 106 12.87 16.97 -4.16
C GLU A 106 13.25 18.42 -4.49
N THR A 107 12.41 19.40 -4.16
CA THR A 107 12.66 20.81 -4.45
C THR A 107 12.82 21.65 -3.20
N ASP A 108 13.56 22.74 -3.32
CA ASP A 108 13.76 23.70 -2.22
C ASP A 108 12.80 24.90 -2.31
N HIS A 109 12.16 25.13 -3.46
CA HIS A 109 11.23 26.25 -3.64
C HIS A 109 10.11 25.97 -4.64
N LEU A 110 8.98 26.66 -4.43
CA LEU A 110 7.73 26.41 -5.15
C LEU A 110 7.81 26.63 -6.67
N ASN A 111 8.75 27.46 -7.13
CA ASN A 111 8.96 27.64 -8.57
C ASN A 111 9.51 26.36 -9.24
N ASP A 112 10.42 25.64 -8.59
CA ASP A 112 10.96 24.40 -9.13
C ASP A 112 9.96 23.27 -9.03
N PHE A 113 9.22 23.22 -7.91
CA PHE A 113 8.08 22.33 -7.75
C PHE A 113 7.10 22.48 -8.92
N LYS A 114 6.70 23.71 -9.25
CA LYS A 114 5.81 23.99 -10.38
C LYS A 114 6.43 23.54 -11.70
N LEU A 115 7.68 23.88 -11.98
CA LEU A 115 8.35 23.48 -13.22
C LEU A 115 8.43 21.96 -13.39
N ARG A 116 8.74 21.23 -12.32
CA ARG A 116 8.80 19.75 -12.31
C ARG A 116 7.45 19.07 -12.39
N SER A 117 6.37 19.79 -12.07
CA SER A 117 5.00 19.24 -12.02
C SER A 117 4.15 19.62 -13.22
N VAL A 118 4.68 20.40 -14.18
CA VAL A 118 3.98 20.74 -15.42
C VAL A 118 3.55 19.47 -16.16
N GLY A 119 2.29 19.43 -16.58
CA GLY A 119 1.73 18.30 -17.34
C GLY A 119 1.18 17.17 -16.47
N MET A 120 1.41 17.16 -15.15
CA MET A 120 0.79 16.19 -14.24
C MET A 120 -0.67 16.54 -13.92
N ILE A 121 -0.96 17.84 -13.81
CA ILE A 121 -2.28 18.42 -13.56
C ILE A 121 -2.43 19.70 -14.39
N SER A 122 -3.62 20.30 -14.44
CA SER A 122 -3.83 21.54 -15.19
C SER A 122 -2.95 22.69 -14.64
N ASN A 123 -2.43 23.55 -15.53
CA ASN A 123 -1.58 24.68 -15.13
C ASN A 123 -2.27 25.60 -14.11
N LYS A 124 -3.60 25.79 -14.25
CA LYS A 124 -4.38 26.54 -13.29
C LYS A 124 -4.36 25.88 -11.91
N THR A 125 -4.67 24.58 -11.85
CA THR A 125 -4.66 23.81 -10.59
C THR A 125 -3.28 23.81 -9.95
N LEU A 126 -2.21 23.66 -10.73
CA LEU A 126 -0.83 23.69 -10.24
C LEU A 126 -0.44 25.06 -9.67
N SER A 127 -0.86 26.14 -10.35
CA SER A 127 -0.66 27.51 -9.86
C SER A 127 -1.43 27.76 -8.56
N ASP A 128 -2.71 27.36 -8.52
CA ASP A 128 -3.56 27.50 -7.34
C ASP A 128 -3.03 26.66 -6.16
N LEU A 129 -2.51 25.46 -6.42
CA LEU A 129 -1.85 24.62 -5.41
C LEU A 129 -0.61 25.32 -4.84
N GLY A 130 0.25 25.86 -5.71
CA GLY A 130 1.44 26.61 -5.29
C GLY A 130 1.09 27.84 -4.45
N GLU A 131 0.02 28.56 -4.80
CA GLU A 131 -0.49 29.69 -4.01
C GLU A 131 -0.95 29.24 -2.61
N CYS A 132 -1.76 28.18 -2.52
CA CYS A 132 -2.21 27.63 -1.23
C CYS A 132 -1.03 27.27 -0.33
N ILE A 133 -0.03 26.53 -0.86
CA ILE A 133 1.17 26.17 -0.08
C ILE A 133 1.93 27.42 0.35
N SER A 134 2.11 28.41 -0.55
CA SER A 134 2.82 29.65 -0.23
C SER A 134 2.14 30.45 0.89
N GLU A 135 0.81 30.61 0.83
CA GLU A 135 0.05 31.36 1.85
C GLU A 135 0.05 30.65 3.21
N PHE A 136 0.08 29.31 3.23
CA PHE A 136 0.06 28.52 4.47
C PHE A 136 1.45 28.25 5.05
N THR A 137 2.53 28.45 4.30
CA THR A 137 3.90 28.29 4.79
C THR A 137 4.17 29.12 6.06
N PRO A 138 3.91 30.45 6.10
CA PRO A 138 4.13 31.23 7.33
C PRO A 138 3.23 30.79 8.50
N ILE A 139 2.02 30.31 8.21
CA ILE A 139 1.08 29.82 9.23
C ILE A 139 1.57 28.51 9.84
N TYR A 140 1.96 27.55 9.01
CA TYR A 140 2.56 26.30 9.45
C TYR A 140 3.81 26.56 10.29
N ASN A 141 4.65 27.51 9.85
CA ASN A 141 5.85 27.86 10.58
C ASN A 141 5.54 28.47 11.96
N GLU A 142 4.59 29.40 12.05
CA GLU A 142 4.21 30.00 13.34
C GLU A 142 3.56 28.99 14.29
N LEU A 143 2.64 28.16 13.79
CA LEU A 143 1.81 27.28 14.63
C LEU A 143 2.46 25.95 14.94
N ILE A 144 3.21 25.37 14.00
CA ILE A 144 3.70 24.00 14.07
C ILE A 144 5.22 23.95 14.11
N TYR A 145 5.93 24.46 13.11
CA TYR A 145 7.38 24.26 13.02
C TYR A 145 8.14 25.00 14.12
N ASN A 146 8.02 26.33 14.21
CA ASN A 146 8.82 27.15 15.12
C ASN A 146 8.64 26.77 16.61
N PRO A 147 7.42 26.50 17.11
CA PRO A 147 7.25 26.06 18.50
C PRO A 147 7.93 24.72 18.82
N ASN A 148 8.13 23.88 17.80
CA ASN A 148 8.68 22.53 17.94
C ASN A 148 10.10 22.38 17.39
N LYS A 149 10.67 23.44 16.80
CA LYS A 149 11.87 23.41 15.97
C LYS A 149 13.06 22.77 16.67
N GLU A 150 13.38 23.24 17.88
CA GLU A 150 14.56 22.76 18.61
C GLU A 150 14.47 21.26 18.90
N GLN A 151 13.32 20.79 19.41
CA GLN A 151 13.11 19.39 19.72
C GLN A 151 13.07 18.53 18.45
N PHE A 152 12.37 18.99 17.41
CA PHE A 152 12.26 18.29 16.14
C PHE A 152 13.61 18.16 15.42
N GLU A 153 14.38 19.25 15.29
CA GLU A 153 15.68 19.21 14.62
C GLU A 153 16.68 18.33 15.39
N LYS A 154 16.62 18.34 16.73
CA LYS A 154 17.36 17.39 17.56
C LYS A 154 16.96 15.94 17.24
N GLN A 155 15.67 15.65 17.23
CA GLN A 155 15.14 14.32 16.91
C GLN A 155 15.53 13.85 15.51
N LEU A 156 15.48 14.75 14.52
CA LEU A 156 15.87 14.47 13.15
C LEU A 156 17.36 14.11 13.05
N ASN A 157 18.23 14.85 13.75
CA ASN A 157 19.65 14.54 13.80
C ASN A 157 19.92 13.19 14.49
N GLU A 158 19.18 12.85 15.53
CA GLU A 158 19.26 11.54 16.18
C GLU A 158 18.81 10.41 15.25
N ILE A 159 17.75 10.60 14.46
CA ILE A 159 17.28 9.65 13.45
C ILE A 159 18.34 9.45 12.35
N ILE A 160 18.94 10.53 11.84
CA ILE A 160 20.02 10.48 10.84
C ILE A 160 21.21 9.69 11.41
N LYS A 161 21.64 10.03 12.63
CA LYS A 161 22.74 9.35 13.30
C LYS A 161 22.46 7.85 13.49
N TYR A 162 21.28 7.50 14.01
CA TYR A 162 20.86 6.12 14.19
C TYR A 162 20.86 5.36 12.85
N SER A 163 20.39 6.00 11.78
CA SER A 163 20.39 5.42 10.44
C SER A 163 21.78 5.01 9.97
N HIS A 164 22.77 5.87 10.19
CA HIS A 164 24.16 5.60 9.84
C HIS A 164 24.79 4.54 10.74
N GLU A 165 24.59 4.63 12.07
CA GLU A 165 25.15 3.67 13.04
C GLU A 165 24.63 2.24 12.85
N HIS A 166 23.39 2.11 12.38
CA HIS A 166 22.73 0.82 12.14
C HIS A 166 22.68 0.41 10.66
N HIS A 167 23.37 1.12 9.77
CA HIS A 167 23.50 0.80 8.35
C HIS A 167 22.15 0.52 7.65
N ILE A 168 21.16 1.42 7.83
CA ILE A 168 19.79 1.17 7.35
C ILE A 168 19.72 0.92 5.83
N GLU A 169 20.64 1.52 5.06
CA GLU A 169 20.78 1.26 3.62
C GLU A 169 20.99 -0.22 3.26
N ASP A 170 21.60 -1.02 4.14
CA ASP A 170 21.84 -2.44 3.89
C ASP A 170 20.55 -3.26 3.98
N TYR A 171 19.57 -2.81 4.77
CA TYR A 171 18.23 -3.41 4.77
C TYR A 171 17.49 -3.11 3.47
N PHE A 172 17.64 -1.90 2.93
CA PHE A 172 17.10 -1.58 1.61
C PHE A 172 17.70 -2.50 0.52
N LYS A 173 19.03 -2.65 0.49
CA LYS A 173 19.72 -3.58 -0.41
C LYS A 173 19.25 -5.03 -0.24
N THR A 174 19.05 -5.46 1.01
CA THR A 174 18.50 -6.78 1.33
C THR A 174 17.14 -6.98 0.66
N GLY A 175 16.25 -5.99 0.73
CA GLY A 175 14.97 -6.01 0.03
C GLY A 175 15.11 -6.08 -1.49
N LEU A 176 16.01 -5.27 -2.07
CA LEU A 176 16.24 -5.26 -3.53
C LEU A 176 16.62 -6.66 -4.03
N ILE A 177 17.53 -7.34 -3.33
CA ILE A 177 17.96 -8.70 -3.66
C ILE A 177 16.83 -9.70 -3.44
N PHE A 178 16.18 -9.67 -2.27
CA PHE A 178 15.15 -10.63 -1.91
C PHE A 178 13.96 -10.58 -2.88
N TYR A 179 13.53 -9.39 -3.28
CA TYR A 179 12.42 -9.23 -4.22
C TYR A 179 12.84 -9.38 -5.69
N ASP A 180 14.13 -9.46 -6.04
CA ASP A 180 14.58 -9.36 -7.44
C ASP A 180 14.06 -8.05 -8.09
N SER A 181 14.25 -6.95 -7.37
CA SER A 181 13.77 -5.64 -7.78
C SER A 181 14.61 -5.06 -8.92
N SER A 182 13.94 -4.42 -9.89
CA SER A 182 14.60 -3.71 -11.00
C SER A 182 15.04 -2.28 -10.65
N TRP A 183 15.31 -2.02 -9.36
CA TRP A 183 15.69 -0.70 -8.88
C TRP A 183 16.98 -0.19 -9.53
N ASP A 184 16.96 1.04 -10.04
CA ASP A 184 18.14 1.72 -10.54
C ASP A 184 18.88 2.39 -9.38
N ASN A 185 20.11 1.95 -9.11
CA ASN A 185 20.93 2.46 -7.99
C ASN A 185 21.28 3.95 -8.12
N SER A 186 21.09 4.58 -9.28
CA SER A 186 21.22 6.03 -9.44
C SER A 186 20.03 6.80 -8.84
N ILE A 187 18.92 6.12 -8.57
CA ILE A 187 17.73 6.69 -7.93
C ILE A 187 17.90 6.60 -6.40
N PRO A 188 17.98 7.73 -5.69
CA PRO A 188 18.04 7.72 -4.23
C PRO A 188 16.67 7.36 -3.65
N PHE A 189 16.68 6.69 -2.50
CA PHE A 189 15.52 6.59 -1.64
C PHE A 189 15.54 7.74 -0.63
N GLU A 190 14.47 8.53 -0.55
CA GLU A 190 14.39 9.71 0.32
C GLU A 190 13.34 9.53 1.42
N ALA A 191 13.75 9.67 2.68
CA ALA A 191 12.88 9.71 3.85
C ALA A 191 12.69 11.17 4.31
N ALA A 192 11.47 11.68 4.21
CA ALA A 192 11.09 13.01 4.64
C ALA A 192 10.32 12.98 5.96
N PHE A 193 10.82 13.70 6.96
CA PHE A 193 10.21 13.82 8.28
C PHE A 193 9.67 15.21 8.53
N TYR A 194 8.61 15.35 9.31
CA TYR A 194 8.09 16.64 9.79
C TYR A 194 7.49 16.51 11.20
N PRO A 195 7.41 17.60 11.99
CA PRO A 195 6.95 17.52 13.38
C PRO A 195 5.45 17.20 13.49
N LEU A 196 5.12 16.32 14.42
CA LEU A 196 3.77 15.99 14.87
C LEU A 196 3.67 16.17 16.40
N PRO A 197 3.48 17.41 16.88
CA PRO A 197 3.46 17.69 18.31
C PRO A 197 2.30 17.00 19.01
N ASN A 198 2.50 16.63 20.28
CA ASN A 198 1.45 16.08 21.16
C ASN A 198 0.73 14.80 20.65
N SER A 199 1.30 14.11 19.67
CA SER A 199 0.80 12.80 19.22
C SER A 199 1.28 11.68 20.13
N LYS A 200 0.59 10.54 20.09
CA LYS A 200 0.99 9.30 20.78
C LYS A 200 1.87 8.39 19.93
N GLY A 201 1.99 8.67 18.64
CA GLY A 201 2.79 7.89 17.69
C GLY A 201 3.14 8.72 16.46
N PHE A 202 3.88 8.10 15.54
CA PHE A 202 4.22 8.68 14.23
C PHE A 202 3.28 8.20 13.13
N THR A 203 3.28 8.88 11.98
CA THR A 203 2.64 8.40 10.76
C THR A 203 3.66 7.72 9.85
N ALA A 204 3.21 6.86 8.94
CA ALA A 204 4.08 6.23 7.96
C ALA A 204 3.34 6.13 6.63
N SER A 205 4.00 6.53 5.55
CA SER A 205 3.51 6.37 4.19
C SER A 205 4.67 6.31 3.24
N ALA A 206 4.53 5.57 2.14
CA ALA A 206 5.53 5.51 1.11
C ALA A 206 4.91 5.54 -0.29
N PHE A 207 5.61 6.21 -1.21
CA PHE A 207 5.19 6.40 -2.59
C PHE A 207 6.40 6.76 -3.45
N CYS A 208 6.36 6.37 -4.74
CA CYS A 208 7.50 6.51 -5.64
C CYS A 208 8.80 5.99 -4.99
N ASN A 209 9.82 6.82 -4.84
CA ASN A 209 11.08 6.54 -4.14
C ASN A 209 11.19 7.22 -2.77
N ASN A 210 10.06 7.47 -2.10
CA ASN A 210 10.02 8.25 -0.86
C ASN A 210 9.30 7.52 0.27
N PHE A 211 9.82 7.71 1.47
CA PHE A 211 9.12 7.49 2.73
C PHE A 211 8.79 8.83 3.38
N VAL A 212 7.62 8.93 3.99
CA VAL A 212 7.16 10.15 4.66
C VAL A 212 6.58 9.81 6.02
N SER A 213 7.01 10.54 7.04
CA SER A 213 6.54 10.37 8.41
C SER A 213 6.44 11.66 9.19
N ALA A 214 5.29 11.88 9.81
CA ALA A 214 5.11 12.85 10.87
C ALA A 214 5.63 12.25 12.17
N ILE A 215 6.65 12.82 12.79
CA ILE A 215 7.28 12.29 14.00
C ILE A 215 6.99 13.14 15.23
N GLN A 216 6.79 12.46 16.35
CA GLN A 216 6.70 13.12 17.65
C GLN A 216 8.02 13.84 17.96
N THR A 217 7.95 14.97 18.65
CA THR A 217 9.13 15.71 19.10
C THR A 217 9.89 14.99 20.22
N ASP A 218 9.28 13.97 20.84
CA ASP A 218 9.81 13.13 21.91
C ASP A 218 9.81 11.63 21.53
N LEU A 219 10.02 11.31 20.24
CA LEU A 219 10.00 9.94 19.74
C LEU A 219 10.97 9.02 20.52
N LYS A 220 10.42 7.97 21.12
CA LYS A 220 11.14 7.11 22.07
C LYS A 220 11.90 5.94 21.45
N SER A 221 11.55 5.53 20.24
CA SER A 221 12.00 4.27 19.66
C SER A 221 12.35 4.43 18.18
N HIS A 222 13.64 4.61 17.87
CA HIS A 222 14.12 4.66 16.49
C HIS A 222 13.98 3.30 15.80
N LYS A 223 14.18 2.19 16.51
CA LYS A 223 14.02 0.84 15.95
C LYS A 223 12.60 0.62 15.41
N ASP A 224 11.57 1.08 16.13
CA ASP A 224 10.18 0.92 15.70
C ASP A 224 9.91 1.79 14.47
N LEU A 225 10.45 3.02 14.46
CA LEU A 225 10.36 3.91 13.31
C LEU A 225 11.00 3.28 12.06
N PHE A 226 12.24 2.79 12.17
CA PHE A 226 12.96 2.19 11.05
C PHE A 226 12.37 0.86 10.60
N SER A 227 11.84 0.05 11.53
CA SER A 227 11.08 -1.16 11.22
C SER A 227 9.86 -0.85 10.34
N VAL A 228 9.04 0.11 10.75
CA VAL A 228 7.85 0.53 9.99
C VAL A 228 8.24 1.22 8.69
N MET A 229 9.28 2.05 8.70
CA MET A 229 9.81 2.67 7.49
C MET A 229 10.21 1.63 6.46
N MET A 230 10.90 0.57 6.89
CA MET A 230 11.30 -0.50 5.99
C MET A 230 10.10 -1.33 5.52
N HIS A 231 9.10 -1.60 6.37
CA HIS A 231 7.83 -2.19 5.94
C HIS A 231 7.22 -1.43 4.75
N GLU A 232 7.05 -0.12 4.87
CA GLU A 232 6.49 0.72 3.80
C GLU A 232 7.41 0.78 2.57
N THR A 233 8.72 0.81 2.79
CA THR A 233 9.72 0.77 1.71
C THR A 233 9.65 -0.53 0.93
N TYR A 234 9.42 -1.67 1.59
CA TYR A 234 9.35 -2.96 0.92
C TYR A 234 8.12 -3.12 0.03
N HIS A 235 7.04 -2.37 0.27
CA HIS A 235 5.95 -2.28 -0.71
C HIS A 235 6.40 -1.63 -2.02
N ILE A 236 7.20 -0.56 -1.95
CA ILE A 236 7.80 0.06 -3.15
C ILE A 236 8.72 -0.94 -3.85
N VAL A 237 9.62 -1.58 -3.10
CA VAL A 237 10.58 -2.53 -3.67
C VAL A 237 9.86 -3.70 -4.36
N TYR A 238 8.80 -4.22 -3.73
CA TYR A 238 7.92 -5.21 -4.34
C TYR A 238 7.27 -4.68 -5.62
N ASP A 239 6.72 -3.48 -5.63
CA ASP A 239 6.10 -2.88 -6.82
C ASP A 239 7.09 -2.65 -7.96
N GLU A 240 8.38 -2.49 -7.66
CA GLU A 240 9.47 -2.27 -8.62
C GLU A 240 10.17 -3.56 -9.10
N GLN A 241 9.55 -4.73 -8.90
CA GLN A 241 9.94 -5.93 -9.65
C GLN A 241 9.63 -5.77 -11.14
N SER A 242 10.45 -6.40 -11.99
CA SER A 242 10.24 -6.39 -13.44
C SER A 242 8.94 -7.09 -13.84
N LEU A 243 8.47 -6.79 -15.06
CA LEU A 243 7.27 -7.43 -15.61
C LEU A 243 7.41 -8.96 -15.68
N GLU A 244 8.60 -9.43 -16.03
CA GLU A 244 8.95 -10.84 -16.13
C GLU A 244 8.81 -11.54 -14.77
N VAL A 245 9.36 -10.93 -13.71
CA VAL A 245 9.28 -11.45 -12.34
C VAL A 245 7.82 -11.46 -11.87
N LYS A 246 7.07 -10.38 -12.08
CA LYS A 246 5.63 -10.32 -11.72
C LYS A 246 4.80 -11.38 -12.44
N LYS A 247 5.03 -11.59 -13.74
CA LYS A 247 4.38 -12.65 -14.53
C LYS A 247 4.77 -14.05 -14.06
N ALA A 248 6.03 -14.26 -13.69
CA ALA A 248 6.48 -15.54 -13.13
C ALA A 248 5.78 -15.85 -11.80
N ILE A 249 5.76 -14.90 -10.86
CA ILE A 249 5.08 -15.04 -9.57
C ILE A 249 3.58 -15.32 -9.78
N ASP A 250 2.90 -14.53 -10.61
CA ASP A 250 1.48 -14.73 -10.94
C ASP A 250 1.22 -16.13 -11.52
N THR A 251 2.08 -16.60 -12.42
CA THR A 251 2.01 -17.95 -13.00
C THR A 251 2.16 -19.02 -11.92
N TYR A 252 3.14 -18.88 -11.02
CA TYR A 252 3.36 -19.84 -9.93
C TYR A 252 2.13 -20.00 -9.04
N PHE A 253 1.45 -18.90 -8.68
CA PHE A 253 0.21 -18.97 -7.90
C PHE A 253 -0.98 -19.55 -8.68
N LYS A 254 -1.11 -19.22 -9.97
CA LYS A 254 -2.19 -19.73 -10.83
C LYS A 254 -2.08 -21.24 -11.06
N GLU A 255 -0.88 -21.73 -11.37
CA GLU A 255 -0.63 -23.14 -11.68
C GLU A 255 -0.54 -24.04 -10.45
N ASN A 256 -0.28 -23.49 -9.25
CA ASN A 256 -0.21 -24.28 -8.02
C ASN A 256 -1.55 -24.98 -7.73
N LYS A 257 -1.54 -26.24 -7.29
CA LYS A 257 -2.78 -27.03 -7.12
C LYS A 257 -3.56 -26.69 -5.83
N SER A 258 -2.95 -25.96 -4.90
CA SER A 258 -3.57 -25.60 -3.64
C SER A 258 -4.83 -24.76 -3.86
N LYS A 259 -5.91 -25.08 -3.13
CA LYS A 259 -7.12 -24.26 -3.10
C LYS A 259 -6.89 -22.90 -2.44
N CYS A 260 -5.81 -22.76 -1.68
CA CYS A 260 -5.46 -21.54 -0.97
C CYS A 260 -4.64 -20.56 -1.81
N SER A 261 -4.14 -20.97 -2.98
CA SER A 261 -3.10 -20.21 -3.70
C SER A 261 -3.55 -18.79 -4.06
N ASN A 262 -4.81 -18.59 -4.43
CA ASN A 262 -5.32 -17.26 -4.75
C ASN A 262 -5.31 -16.31 -3.53
N TYR A 263 -5.85 -16.74 -2.39
CA TYR A 263 -5.86 -15.92 -1.17
C TYR A 263 -4.47 -15.74 -0.56
N ALA A 264 -3.59 -16.74 -0.67
CA ALA A 264 -2.19 -16.61 -0.32
C ALA A 264 -1.52 -15.52 -1.18
N TYR A 265 -1.76 -15.49 -2.50
CA TYR A 265 -1.20 -14.46 -3.38
C TYR A 265 -1.65 -13.05 -2.99
N GLN A 266 -2.94 -12.86 -2.72
CA GLN A 266 -3.49 -11.56 -2.30
C GLN A 266 -2.89 -11.06 -0.98
N LEU A 267 -2.59 -11.98 -0.06
CA LEU A 267 -2.00 -11.69 1.26
C LEU A 267 -0.50 -11.40 1.20
N MET A 268 0.19 -11.91 0.18
CA MET A 268 1.65 -12.01 0.14
C MET A 268 2.38 -10.67 0.31
N ASN A 269 1.95 -9.60 -0.35
CA ASN A 269 2.66 -8.30 -0.30
C ASN A 269 2.75 -7.76 1.14
N GLU A 270 1.63 -7.70 1.86
CA GLU A 270 1.59 -7.27 3.27
C GLU A 270 2.38 -8.20 4.19
N VAL A 271 2.28 -9.51 3.96
CA VAL A 271 3.04 -10.49 4.75
C VAL A 271 4.54 -10.31 4.55
N LEU A 272 5.02 -10.17 3.32
CA LEU A 272 6.45 -10.03 3.06
C LEU A 272 6.99 -8.68 3.54
N ALA A 273 6.23 -7.58 3.37
CA ALA A 273 6.59 -6.29 3.96
C ALA A 273 6.70 -6.37 5.49
N THR A 274 5.73 -7.05 6.14
CA THR A 274 5.72 -7.26 7.60
C THR A 274 6.90 -8.11 8.05
N VAL A 275 7.18 -9.21 7.34
CA VAL A 275 8.29 -10.12 7.63
C VAL A 275 9.63 -9.41 7.54
N LEU A 276 9.82 -8.61 6.50
CA LEU A 276 11.10 -7.94 6.26
C LEU A 276 11.27 -6.72 7.16
N GLY A 277 10.24 -5.90 7.34
CA GLY A 277 10.27 -4.72 8.22
C GLY A 277 10.17 -5.11 9.69
N ASN A 278 8.98 -5.55 10.10
CA ASN A 278 8.63 -5.80 11.50
C ASN A 278 9.19 -7.10 12.08
N GLY A 279 9.58 -8.06 11.23
CA GLY A 279 10.33 -9.24 11.65
C GLY A 279 11.84 -9.02 11.57
N TYR A 280 12.39 -8.97 10.36
CA TYR A 280 13.82 -9.04 10.11
C TYR A 280 14.57 -7.77 10.50
N VAL A 281 14.13 -6.59 10.03
CA VAL A 281 14.78 -5.32 10.38
C VAL A 281 14.65 -5.07 11.89
N TYR A 282 13.46 -5.29 12.47
CA TYR A 282 13.29 -5.21 13.92
C TYR A 282 14.27 -6.13 14.66
N GLU A 283 14.35 -7.43 14.31
CA GLU A 283 15.26 -8.37 14.98
C GLU A 283 16.71 -7.89 14.93
N LYS A 284 17.14 -7.34 13.78
CA LYS A 284 18.51 -6.85 13.61
C LYS A 284 18.79 -5.56 14.38
N LEU A 285 17.80 -4.70 14.57
CA LEU A 285 17.93 -3.46 15.33
C LEU A 285 17.80 -3.67 16.85
N ASP A 286 16.92 -4.57 17.29
CA ASP A 286 16.68 -4.86 18.71
C ASP A 286 17.60 -5.95 19.27
N GLY A 287 18.17 -6.79 18.41
CA GLY A 287 18.95 -7.97 18.78
C GLY A 287 18.12 -9.21 19.10
N LYS A 288 16.78 -9.09 19.08
CA LYS A 288 15.84 -10.19 19.26
C LYS A 288 14.55 -9.93 18.51
N ILE A 289 13.82 -11.00 18.24
CA ILE A 289 12.50 -10.94 17.61
C ILE A 289 11.50 -10.29 18.57
N ASP A 290 10.59 -9.46 18.05
CA ASP A 290 9.44 -9.01 18.82
C ASP A 290 8.49 -10.19 19.12
N GLU A 291 8.30 -10.47 20.41
CA GLU A 291 7.39 -11.51 20.90
C GLU A 291 5.91 -11.12 20.74
N GLY A 292 5.65 -9.81 20.62
CA GLY A 292 4.34 -9.23 20.37
C GLY A 292 3.83 -9.44 18.95
N GLU A 293 2.73 -8.76 18.62
CA GLU A 293 2.15 -8.80 17.28
C GLU A 293 2.92 -7.89 16.33
N TRP A 294 3.38 -8.42 15.19
CA TRP A 294 4.10 -7.65 14.18
C TRP A 294 3.17 -6.81 13.31
N TYR A 295 1.88 -7.14 13.30
CA TYR A 295 0.88 -6.39 12.53
C TYR A 295 -0.49 -6.51 13.18
N ASN A 296 -1.28 -5.43 13.15
CA ASN A 296 -2.61 -5.39 13.74
C ASN A 296 -3.70 -5.97 12.79
N ASN A 297 -3.43 -7.16 12.25
CA ASN A 297 -4.36 -7.95 11.45
C ASN A 297 -3.98 -9.42 11.63
N LYS A 298 -4.95 -10.24 12.08
CA LYS A 298 -4.78 -11.67 12.38
C LYS A 298 -4.05 -12.42 11.25
N TYR A 299 -4.49 -12.24 10.01
CA TYR A 299 -4.01 -13.05 8.88
C TYR A 299 -2.58 -12.67 8.48
N ILE A 300 -2.30 -11.37 8.42
CA ILE A 300 -0.97 -10.84 8.11
C ILE A 300 0.01 -11.24 9.20
N ASN A 301 -0.32 -10.99 10.46
CA ASN A 301 0.57 -11.29 11.59
C ASN A 301 0.91 -12.78 11.70
N LEU A 302 -0.11 -13.65 11.68
CA LEU A 302 0.11 -15.09 11.84
C LEU A 302 0.89 -15.67 10.65
N MET A 303 0.58 -15.24 9.43
CA MET A 303 1.31 -15.73 8.26
C MET A 303 2.74 -15.17 8.22
N ALA A 304 2.95 -13.90 8.56
CA ALA A 304 4.28 -13.28 8.66
C ALA A 304 5.19 -14.02 9.63
N LYS A 305 4.72 -14.26 10.87
CA LYS A 305 5.46 -15.07 11.84
C LYS A 305 5.73 -16.48 11.33
N LYS A 306 4.80 -17.07 10.58
CA LYS A 306 4.94 -18.43 10.05
C LYS A 306 6.00 -18.55 8.93
N ILE A 307 6.04 -17.59 8.00
CA ILE A 307 7.00 -17.61 6.88
C ILE A 307 8.39 -17.10 7.29
N TYR A 308 8.51 -16.41 8.43
CA TYR A 308 9.75 -15.76 8.88
C TYR A 308 11.02 -16.61 8.76
N PRO A 309 11.06 -17.88 9.22
CA PRO A 309 12.28 -18.68 9.14
C PRO A 309 12.75 -18.91 7.70
N LEU A 310 11.82 -19.12 6.76
CA LEU A 310 12.15 -19.31 5.35
C LEU A 310 12.68 -18.02 4.73
N THR A 311 12.05 -16.88 5.03
CA THR A 311 12.51 -15.59 4.53
C THR A 311 13.91 -15.25 5.03
N LYS A 312 14.17 -15.49 6.32
CA LYS A 312 15.51 -15.30 6.91
C LYS A 312 16.56 -16.18 6.21
N GLU A 313 16.24 -17.44 5.93
CA GLU A 313 17.13 -18.33 5.17
C GLU A 313 17.44 -17.77 3.76
N TYR A 314 16.45 -17.24 3.05
CA TYR A 314 16.65 -16.65 1.72
C TYR A 314 17.54 -15.40 1.77
N ILE A 315 17.32 -14.54 2.76
CA ILE A 315 18.14 -13.35 2.99
C ILE A 315 19.59 -13.72 3.30
N GLU A 316 19.82 -14.66 4.23
CA GLU A 316 21.16 -15.10 4.62
C GLU A 316 21.94 -15.73 3.45
N LYS A 317 21.22 -16.29 2.47
CA LYS A 317 21.78 -16.85 1.23
C LYS A 317 21.87 -15.84 0.09
N ASN A 318 21.50 -14.57 0.29
CA ASN A 318 21.35 -13.55 -0.76
C ASN A 318 20.54 -14.06 -1.96
N LYS A 319 19.46 -14.78 -1.68
CA LYS A 319 18.64 -15.47 -2.68
C LYS A 319 17.36 -14.69 -2.95
N PRO A 320 17.05 -14.36 -4.21
CA PRO A 320 15.75 -13.78 -4.57
C PRO A 320 14.61 -14.79 -4.38
N ILE A 321 13.38 -14.26 -4.25
CA ILE A 321 12.16 -15.07 -4.31
C ILE A 321 12.11 -15.80 -5.65
N ASP A 322 11.90 -17.11 -5.57
CA ASP A 322 11.75 -17.98 -6.73
C ASP A 322 10.51 -18.87 -6.57
N LYS A 323 10.27 -19.75 -7.55
CA LYS A 323 9.16 -20.70 -7.50
C LYS A 323 9.14 -21.54 -6.22
N ASN A 324 10.31 -21.97 -5.73
CA ASN A 324 10.40 -22.81 -4.55
C ASN A 324 10.01 -22.03 -3.28
N PHE A 325 10.37 -20.75 -3.17
CA PHE A 325 9.88 -19.89 -2.10
C PHE A 325 8.35 -19.79 -2.13
N ILE A 326 7.79 -19.51 -3.31
CA ILE A 326 6.33 -19.36 -3.51
C ILE A 326 5.58 -20.66 -3.18
N ASP A 327 6.06 -21.81 -3.66
CA ASP A 327 5.44 -23.10 -3.37
C ASP A 327 5.44 -23.42 -1.87
N GLN A 328 6.55 -23.13 -1.17
CA GLN A 328 6.63 -23.30 0.29
C GLN A 328 5.74 -22.31 1.04
N TYR A 329 5.65 -21.05 0.58
CA TYR A 329 4.74 -20.06 1.15
C TYR A 329 3.27 -20.53 1.06
N ILE A 330 2.85 -21.03 -0.12
CA ILE A 330 1.51 -21.59 -0.33
C ILE A 330 1.31 -22.82 0.57
N GLN A 331 2.29 -23.71 0.65
CA GLN A 331 2.21 -24.91 1.49
C GLN A 331 2.08 -24.57 2.98
N LEU A 332 2.80 -23.55 3.47
CA LEU A 332 2.69 -23.08 4.85
C LEU A 332 1.30 -22.51 5.13
N TYR A 333 0.74 -21.74 4.19
CA TYR A 333 -0.64 -21.28 4.28
C TYR A 333 -1.60 -22.47 4.37
N GLU A 334 -1.55 -23.39 3.41
CA GLU A 334 -2.49 -24.52 3.32
C GLU A 334 -2.41 -25.46 4.54
N THR A 335 -1.21 -25.70 5.06
CA THR A 335 -1.01 -26.64 6.17
C THR A 335 -1.41 -26.04 7.51
N ASN A 336 -1.17 -24.74 7.72
CA ASN A 336 -1.37 -24.12 9.04
C ASN A 336 -2.70 -23.36 9.13
N PHE A 337 -3.23 -22.91 7.99
CA PHE A 337 -4.40 -22.04 7.92
C PHE A 337 -5.39 -22.41 6.78
N PRO A 338 -5.73 -23.70 6.60
CA PRO A 338 -6.55 -24.16 5.48
C PRO A 338 -7.94 -23.49 5.42
N ASP A 339 -8.52 -23.18 6.59
CA ASP A 339 -9.88 -22.65 6.69
C ASP A 339 -10.01 -21.14 6.42
N TRP A 340 -8.89 -20.41 6.30
CA TRP A 340 -8.93 -18.97 6.04
C TRP A 340 -9.58 -18.60 4.71
N ILE A 341 -9.66 -19.52 3.75
CA ILE A 341 -10.41 -19.31 2.49
C ILE A 341 -11.93 -19.32 2.70
N ASN A 342 -12.41 -19.67 3.89
CA ASN A 342 -13.82 -19.68 4.28
C ASN A 342 -14.15 -18.59 5.30
N GLU A 343 -13.15 -18.04 5.99
CA GLU A 343 -13.33 -16.94 6.95
C GLU A 343 -13.66 -15.63 6.22
N LEU A 344 -14.88 -15.12 6.40
CA LEU A 344 -15.35 -13.88 5.74
C LEU A 344 -14.41 -12.69 5.98
N ASN A 345 -13.89 -12.55 7.20
CA ASN A 345 -12.96 -11.47 7.55
C ASN A 345 -11.66 -11.51 6.72
N ASN A 346 -11.21 -12.70 6.28
CA ASN A 346 -10.05 -12.82 5.40
C ASN A 346 -10.45 -12.50 3.96
N ILE A 347 -11.41 -13.27 3.41
CA ILE A 347 -11.72 -13.22 1.98
C ILE A 347 -12.32 -11.87 1.57
N MET A 348 -13.05 -11.19 2.46
CA MET A 348 -13.63 -9.87 2.18
C MET A 348 -12.62 -8.73 2.25
N THR A 349 -11.38 -8.97 2.70
CA THR A 349 -10.28 -8.00 2.59
C THR A 349 -9.97 -7.63 1.13
N TYR A 350 -10.22 -8.58 0.22
CA TYR A 350 -10.00 -8.48 -1.22
C TYR A 350 -11.32 -8.77 -1.94
N ARG A 351 -12.09 -7.73 -2.24
CA ARG A 351 -13.49 -7.88 -2.69
C ARG A 351 -13.82 -7.05 -3.92
N TYR A 352 -14.67 -7.60 -4.77
CA TYR A 352 -15.39 -6.88 -5.81
C TYR A 352 -16.87 -7.02 -5.51
N VAL A 353 -17.55 -5.92 -5.22
CA VAL A 353 -18.99 -5.93 -4.93
C VAL A 353 -19.77 -5.31 -6.09
N ILE A 354 -20.71 -6.09 -6.63
CA ILE A 354 -21.74 -5.58 -7.54
C ILE A 354 -23.10 -5.63 -6.84
N THR A 355 -23.84 -4.53 -6.90
CA THR A 355 -25.19 -4.40 -6.32
C THR A 355 -26.02 -3.50 -7.22
N GLU A 356 -27.33 -3.50 -7.05
CA GLU A 356 -28.24 -2.52 -7.66
C GLU A 356 -28.64 -1.41 -6.67
N ASN A 357 -28.12 -1.44 -5.45
CA ASN A 357 -28.35 -0.45 -4.41
C ASN A 357 -27.02 0.04 -3.82
N GLY A 358 -26.56 1.23 -4.24
CA GLY A 358 -25.28 1.80 -3.81
C GLY A 358 -25.13 1.98 -2.28
N LYS A 359 -26.23 1.99 -1.51
CA LYS A 359 -26.15 2.01 -0.03
C LYS A 359 -25.50 0.75 0.55
N ASP A 360 -25.55 -0.37 -0.17
CA ASP A 360 -24.96 -1.63 0.26
C ASP A 360 -23.45 -1.54 0.42
N PHE A 361 -22.78 -0.67 -0.35
CA PHE A 361 -21.34 -0.42 -0.20
C PHE A 361 -20.99 0.05 1.21
N ASN A 362 -21.81 0.93 1.79
CA ASN A 362 -21.62 1.43 3.15
C ASN A 362 -21.80 0.31 4.18
N THR A 363 -22.80 -0.55 4.00
CA THR A 363 -23.03 -1.71 4.86
C THR A 363 -21.84 -2.68 4.80
N ILE A 364 -21.37 -3.02 3.60
CA ILE A 364 -20.19 -3.88 3.42
C ILE A 364 -18.96 -3.26 4.08
N ASN A 365 -18.72 -1.97 3.91
CA ASN A 365 -17.58 -1.27 4.52
C ASN A 365 -17.66 -1.19 6.05
N LYS A 366 -18.88 -1.16 6.60
CA LYS A 366 -19.10 -1.17 8.05
C LYS A 366 -18.83 -2.55 8.65
N VAL A 367 -19.30 -3.61 7.98
CA VAL A 367 -19.15 -5.01 8.42
C VAL A 367 -17.70 -5.49 8.21
N PHE A 368 -17.13 -5.24 7.03
CA PHE A 368 -15.77 -5.62 6.64
C PHE A 368 -14.89 -4.37 6.51
N ARG A 369 -14.48 -3.83 7.66
CA ARG A 369 -13.75 -2.55 7.75
C ARG A 369 -12.38 -2.59 7.10
N TYR A 370 -11.62 -3.66 7.37
CA TYR A 370 -10.30 -3.86 6.77
C TYR A 370 -10.46 -4.16 5.28
N ARG A 371 -9.64 -3.48 4.47
CA ARG A 371 -9.69 -3.57 3.01
C ARG A 371 -8.30 -3.29 2.46
N SER A 372 -7.76 -4.24 1.71
CA SER A 372 -6.51 -4.06 0.97
C SER A 372 -6.77 -3.79 -0.50
N ARG A 373 -7.84 -4.39 -1.06
CA ARG A 373 -8.26 -4.15 -2.45
C ARG A 373 -9.77 -4.27 -2.59
N THR A 374 -10.39 -3.23 -3.16
CA THR A 374 -11.85 -3.18 -3.35
C THR A 374 -12.22 -2.61 -4.70
N GLU A 375 -13.19 -3.23 -5.36
CA GLU A 375 -13.87 -2.68 -6.53
C GLU A 375 -15.40 -2.71 -6.31
N TYR A 376 -16.10 -1.74 -6.90
CA TYR A 376 -17.54 -1.54 -6.72
C TYR A 376 -18.19 -1.20 -8.05
N GLU A 377 -19.32 -1.83 -8.34
CA GLU A 377 -20.21 -1.48 -9.47
C GLU A 377 -21.65 -1.45 -8.96
N ASP A 378 -22.43 -0.44 -9.34
CA ASP A 378 -23.81 -0.21 -8.86
C ASP A 378 -24.87 -0.77 -9.83
N GLN A 379 -24.44 -1.62 -10.77
CA GLN A 379 -25.32 -2.29 -11.71
C GLN A 379 -24.91 -3.74 -11.93
N ILE A 380 -25.91 -4.64 -12.01
CA ILE A 380 -25.73 -6.03 -12.41
C ILE A 380 -26.10 -6.15 -13.90
N THR A 381 -25.08 -6.08 -14.74
CA THR A 381 -25.16 -6.20 -16.21
C THR A 381 -24.21 -7.27 -16.70
N GLU A 382 -24.31 -7.65 -17.97
CA GLU A 382 -23.36 -8.59 -18.57
C GLU A 382 -21.92 -8.05 -18.50
N SER A 383 -21.73 -6.74 -18.72
CA SER A 383 -20.41 -6.11 -18.65
C SER A 383 -19.85 -6.09 -17.22
N SER A 384 -20.65 -5.75 -16.21
CA SER A 384 -20.15 -5.77 -14.82
C SER A 384 -19.83 -7.20 -14.35
N ILE A 385 -20.59 -8.20 -14.81
CA ILE A 385 -20.29 -9.61 -14.56
C ILE A 385 -19.01 -10.05 -15.29
N GLU A 386 -18.77 -9.59 -16.52
CA GLU A 386 -17.51 -9.86 -17.22
C GLU A 386 -16.30 -9.30 -16.47
N LYS A 387 -16.39 -8.04 -16.01
CA LYS A 387 -15.32 -7.40 -15.24
C LYS A 387 -14.99 -8.18 -13.98
N ILE A 388 -16.00 -8.50 -13.16
CA ILE A 388 -15.78 -9.20 -11.89
C ILE A 388 -15.20 -10.61 -12.10
N GLN A 389 -15.57 -11.31 -13.18
CA GLN A 389 -15.00 -12.61 -13.55
C GLN A 389 -13.51 -12.55 -13.86
N ASN A 390 -13.03 -11.44 -14.42
CA ASN A 390 -11.64 -11.25 -14.80
C ASN A 390 -10.74 -10.81 -13.64
N THR A 391 -11.25 -10.79 -12.40
CA THR A 391 -10.48 -10.45 -11.21
C THR A 391 -10.30 -11.64 -10.27
N PRO A 392 -9.14 -11.75 -9.60
CA PRO A 392 -8.89 -12.77 -8.57
C PRO A 392 -9.58 -12.47 -7.21
N LEU A 393 -10.35 -11.39 -7.12
CA LEU A 393 -10.98 -10.95 -5.86
C LEU A 393 -12.14 -11.86 -5.48
N THR A 394 -12.51 -11.82 -4.20
CA THR A 394 -13.80 -12.35 -3.74
C THR A 394 -14.91 -11.59 -4.42
N LYS A 395 -15.76 -12.31 -5.14
CA LYS A 395 -16.82 -11.76 -5.97
C LYS A 395 -18.09 -11.71 -5.15
N VAL A 396 -18.73 -10.55 -5.04
CA VAL A 396 -19.97 -10.39 -4.27
C VAL A 396 -21.05 -9.81 -5.16
N VAL A 397 -22.17 -10.52 -5.28
CA VAL A 397 -23.32 -10.10 -6.10
C VAL A 397 -24.53 -9.97 -5.19
N ILE A 398 -25.03 -8.75 -5.03
CA ILE A 398 -26.20 -8.44 -4.19
C ILE A 398 -27.37 -8.10 -5.10
N ILE A 399 -28.30 -9.03 -5.22
CA ILE A 399 -29.48 -8.94 -6.09
C ILE A 399 -30.65 -8.43 -5.25
N SER A 400 -31.19 -7.27 -5.58
CA SER A 400 -32.34 -6.68 -4.85
C SER A 400 -33.62 -6.65 -5.68
N LYS A 401 -33.52 -6.74 -7.01
CA LYS A 401 -34.66 -6.80 -7.94
C LYS A 401 -34.40 -7.80 -9.07
N GLU A 402 -35.46 -8.12 -9.81
CA GLU A 402 -35.37 -8.97 -11.02
C GLU A 402 -34.64 -10.32 -10.80
N SER A 403 -34.78 -10.91 -9.60
CA SER A 403 -33.95 -12.04 -9.15
C SER A 403 -33.89 -13.21 -10.13
N LYS A 404 -35.00 -13.52 -10.82
CA LYS A 404 -35.06 -14.59 -11.83
C LYS A 404 -34.08 -14.35 -12.97
N GLU A 405 -34.03 -13.11 -13.47
CA GLU A 405 -33.20 -12.72 -14.61
C GLU A 405 -31.73 -12.60 -14.20
N LYS A 406 -31.44 -11.97 -13.05
CA LYS A 406 -30.07 -11.83 -12.55
C LYS A 406 -29.44 -13.18 -12.20
N ILE A 407 -30.19 -14.09 -11.56
CA ILE A 407 -29.72 -15.45 -11.28
C ILE A 407 -29.48 -16.23 -12.57
N LYS A 408 -30.34 -16.09 -13.58
CA LYS A 408 -30.14 -16.71 -14.89
C LYS A 408 -28.83 -16.22 -15.52
N LEU A 409 -28.60 -14.91 -15.54
CA LEU A 409 -27.37 -14.31 -16.06
C LEU A 409 -26.12 -14.84 -15.33
N LEU A 410 -26.15 -14.92 -13.99
CA LEU A 410 -25.04 -15.51 -13.23
C LEU A 410 -24.78 -16.97 -13.62
N LYS A 411 -25.83 -17.79 -13.80
CA LYS A 411 -25.70 -19.19 -14.24
C LYS A 411 -25.11 -19.34 -15.63
N GLU A 412 -25.38 -18.39 -16.52
CA GLU A 412 -24.83 -18.37 -17.88
C GLU A 412 -23.34 -17.99 -17.87
N ARG A 413 -22.92 -17.14 -16.93
CA ARG A 413 -21.54 -16.65 -16.86
C ARG A 413 -20.62 -17.51 -15.98
N PHE A 414 -21.07 -18.00 -14.84
CA PHE A 414 -20.29 -18.83 -13.92
C PHE A 414 -20.60 -20.31 -14.12
N LYS A 415 -19.61 -21.08 -14.60
CA LYS A 415 -19.77 -22.52 -14.90
C LYS A 415 -20.12 -23.35 -13.66
N GLU A 416 -19.66 -22.92 -12.49
CA GLU A 416 -19.90 -23.53 -11.18
C GLU A 416 -21.38 -23.47 -10.79
N LEU A 417 -22.14 -22.52 -11.37
CA LEU A 417 -23.56 -22.32 -11.08
C LEU A 417 -24.50 -23.12 -12.01
N LYS A 418 -23.99 -23.88 -13.00
CA LYS A 418 -24.82 -24.63 -13.96
C LYS A 418 -25.87 -25.53 -13.28
N ASN A 419 -25.47 -26.21 -12.21
CA ASN A 419 -26.34 -27.11 -11.45
C ASN A 419 -26.84 -26.51 -10.13
N TRP A 420 -26.58 -25.21 -9.90
CA TRP A 420 -26.96 -24.54 -8.67
C TRP A 420 -28.48 -24.42 -8.56
N LYS A 421 -29.05 -24.99 -7.49
CA LYS A 421 -30.50 -24.99 -7.23
C LYS A 421 -30.80 -23.93 -6.19
N THR A 422 -31.47 -22.86 -6.61
CA THR A 422 -31.90 -21.77 -5.74
C THR A 422 -33.31 -21.33 -6.10
N ASN A 423 -34.01 -20.74 -5.12
CA ASN A 423 -35.34 -20.16 -5.34
C ASN A 423 -35.22 -18.62 -5.45
N PRO A 424 -35.40 -18.03 -6.65
CA PRO A 424 -35.33 -16.58 -6.86
C PRO A 424 -36.35 -15.78 -6.05
N ASP A 425 -37.44 -16.43 -5.62
CA ASP A 425 -38.54 -15.81 -4.86
C ASP A 425 -38.27 -15.83 -3.34
N LYS A 426 -37.15 -16.39 -2.87
CA LYS A 426 -36.75 -16.41 -1.46
C LYS A 426 -35.43 -15.71 -1.23
N GLU A 427 -35.24 -15.18 -0.03
CA GLU A 427 -33.94 -14.68 0.40
C GLU A 427 -32.95 -15.81 0.62
N PHE A 428 -31.70 -15.55 0.25
CA PHE A 428 -30.58 -16.44 0.53
C PHE A 428 -29.27 -15.67 0.47
N ALA A 429 -28.24 -16.25 1.10
CA ALA A 429 -26.86 -15.82 0.96
C ALA A 429 -25.99 -17.07 0.85
N GLU A 430 -25.38 -17.28 -0.32
CA GLU A 430 -24.63 -18.49 -0.62
C GLU A 430 -23.21 -18.16 -1.07
N LYS A 431 -22.26 -19.00 -0.65
CA LYS A 431 -20.84 -18.91 -1.00
C LYS A 431 -20.47 -20.10 -1.90
N ILE A 432 -19.94 -19.83 -3.08
CA ILE A 432 -19.50 -20.83 -4.06
C ILE A 432 -18.01 -20.65 -4.31
N PHE A 433 -17.24 -21.72 -4.17
CA PHE A 433 -15.83 -21.73 -4.55
C PHE A 433 -15.70 -21.89 -6.05
N LEU A 434 -14.91 -21.01 -6.67
CA LEU A 434 -14.74 -20.95 -8.13
C LEU A 434 -13.46 -21.68 -8.58
N ASP A 435 -13.40 -22.02 -9.87
CA ASP A 435 -12.23 -22.69 -10.46
C ASP A 435 -10.97 -21.78 -10.49
N ASP A 436 -11.15 -20.45 -10.41
CA ASP A 436 -10.05 -19.49 -10.23
C ASP A 436 -9.55 -19.41 -8.77
N LYS A 437 -10.11 -20.25 -7.88
CA LYS A 437 -9.81 -20.35 -6.45
C LYS A 437 -10.21 -19.12 -5.63
N SER A 438 -11.06 -18.25 -6.16
CA SER A 438 -11.75 -17.22 -5.40
C SER A 438 -13.12 -17.71 -4.92
N GLN A 439 -13.76 -16.94 -4.03
CA GLN A 439 -15.13 -17.17 -3.58
C GLN A 439 -16.09 -16.24 -4.33
N LEU A 440 -17.24 -16.78 -4.73
CA LEU A 440 -18.41 -16.02 -5.18
C LEU A 440 -19.48 -16.06 -4.10
N ILE A 441 -19.85 -14.89 -3.58
CA ILE A 441 -20.93 -14.70 -2.62
C ILE A 441 -22.13 -14.11 -3.38
N ILE A 442 -23.24 -14.83 -3.39
CA ILE A 442 -24.49 -14.36 -4.00
C ILE A 442 -25.51 -14.14 -2.89
N ILE A 443 -26.02 -12.91 -2.81
CA ILE A 443 -27.04 -12.51 -1.84
C ILE A 443 -28.27 -12.10 -2.63
N ASN A 444 -29.38 -12.83 -2.48
CA ASN A 444 -30.68 -12.43 -3.00
C ASN A 444 -31.46 -11.77 -1.86
N GLN A 445 -31.53 -10.46 -1.89
CA GLN A 445 -32.15 -9.63 -0.88
C GLN A 445 -33.59 -9.27 -1.28
N LYS A 446 -34.53 -9.33 -0.31
CA LYS A 446 -35.93 -8.95 -0.51
C LYS A 446 -36.41 -8.01 0.60
N GLU A 447 -36.52 -8.54 1.81
CA GLU A 447 -37.11 -7.86 2.98
C GLU A 447 -36.05 -7.60 4.06
N SER A 448 -35.14 -8.56 4.28
CA SER A 448 -34.09 -8.45 5.28
C SER A 448 -33.05 -7.42 4.89
N ASP A 449 -32.48 -6.76 5.89
CA ASP A 449 -31.28 -5.95 5.66
C ASP A 449 -30.07 -6.82 5.26
N LEU A 450 -29.12 -6.20 4.57
CA LEU A 450 -27.94 -6.88 4.06
C LEU A 450 -27.05 -7.42 5.20
N GLU A 451 -27.00 -6.75 6.34
CA GLU A 451 -26.19 -7.19 7.48
C GLU A 451 -26.68 -8.54 8.03
N THR A 452 -28.00 -8.73 8.06
CA THR A 452 -28.66 -9.97 8.45
C THR A 452 -28.35 -11.08 7.46
N LEU A 453 -28.42 -10.80 6.16
CA LEU A 453 -28.14 -11.79 5.12
C LEU A 453 -26.65 -12.20 5.08
N ILE A 454 -25.72 -11.28 5.34
CA ILE A 454 -24.29 -11.59 5.42
C ILE A 454 -24.00 -12.64 6.50
N LYS A 455 -24.73 -12.63 7.62
CA LYS A 455 -24.57 -13.62 8.71
C LYS A 455 -25.00 -15.03 8.29
N LEU A 456 -25.75 -15.17 7.20
CA LEU A 456 -26.16 -16.46 6.66
C LEU A 456 -25.12 -17.08 5.72
N VAL A 457 -24.10 -16.32 5.29
CA VAL A 457 -23.04 -16.82 4.41
C VAL A 457 -22.21 -17.83 5.19
N LYS A 458 -22.31 -19.11 4.81
CA LYS A 458 -21.55 -20.23 5.41
C LYS A 458 -20.23 -20.45 4.70
#